data_AF-A0A6I3XM82-F1
#
_entry.id   AF-A0A6I3XM82-F1
#
_cell.length_a   1.000
_cell.length_b   1.000
_cell.length_c   1.000
_cell.angle_alpha   90.00
_cell.angle_beta   90.00
_cell.angle_gamma   90.00
#
_symmetry.space_group_name_H-M   'P 1'
#
loop_
_entity.id
_entity.type
_entity.pdbx_description
1 polymer ?
#
loop_
_entity_poly.entity_id
_entity_poly.type
_entity_poly.pdbx_seq_one_letter_code
_entity_poly.pdbx_strand_id
1 'polypeptide(L)'
;MIVINKGLLVAAAIATFGMQTAAASTFASAILDINNFKLTRSNGNVFKNTDFSKLIGMNDAHATASLNHQYKALSAIGTAPDVAHQCVGAPCPAFGENNFTAHNALLPMSGNFGYADQYFKGSAISMNGGAAGAHSQTRADVATSLNMQFANSNSSVGSSNTMMFRLGSSDTMTVSFDATPFAMAYSSPGGRPVTTANARISWSVNIIDILTGESMLAYAPNEINGMATVSRTHGYNGTSLYSPAKTFQLKETSAQLKANRDYQITVQQNTLVSALQQEIPEPGSMAILGTGLFAMVAGRHSRIGRRRQPRS
;
A
#
# COMPACT_ATOMS: atom_id res chain seq x y z
N MET A 1 63.80 12.21 -7.50
CA MET A 1 63.08 11.13 -8.19
C MET A 1 62.25 10.37 -7.15
N ILE A 2 60.92 10.55 -7.14
CA ILE A 2 60.03 9.88 -6.17
C ILE A 2 59.71 8.49 -6.74
N VAL A 3 60.20 7.44 -6.08
CA VAL A 3 59.91 6.06 -6.47
C VAL A 3 58.55 5.69 -5.85
N ILE A 4 57.50 5.74 -6.66
CA ILE A 4 56.16 5.30 -6.26
C ILE A 4 56.13 3.77 -6.32
N ASN A 5 55.91 3.13 -5.17
CA ASN A 5 55.93 1.68 -5.05
C ASN A 5 54.65 1.07 -5.66
N LYS A 6 54.74 0.45 -6.84
CA LYS A 6 53.60 -0.03 -7.65
C LYS A 6 52.69 -1.03 -6.91
N GLY A 7 53.19 -1.75 -5.90
CA GLY A 7 52.40 -2.69 -5.10
C GLY A 7 51.31 -2.04 -4.22
N LEU A 8 51.52 -0.79 -3.78
CA LEU A 8 50.55 -0.05 -2.97
C LEU A 8 49.31 0.41 -3.76
N LEU A 9 49.47 0.65 -5.07
CA LEU A 9 48.38 1.01 -5.97
C LEU A 9 47.47 -0.19 -6.29
N VAL A 10 48.04 -1.39 -6.37
CA VAL A 10 47.30 -2.62 -6.68
C VAL A 10 46.45 -3.09 -5.49
N ALA A 11 46.96 -2.97 -4.25
CA ALA A 11 46.20 -3.33 -3.05
C ALA A 11 45.00 -2.39 -2.77
N ALA A 12 45.16 -1.08 -3.03
CA ALA A 12 44.07 -0.11 -2.91
C ALA A 12 42.97 -0.34 -3.97
N ALA A 13 43.35 -0.71 -5.20
CA ALA A 13 42.40 -1.02 -6.26
C ALA A 13 41.60 -2.30 -5.97
N ILE A 14 42.23 -3.36 -5.44
CA ILE A 14 41.54 -4.63 -5.13
C ILE A 14 40.56 -4.47 -3.95
N ALA A 15 40.88 -3.62 -2.95
CA ALA A 15 39.97 -3.35 -1.83
C ALA A 15 38.69 -2.60 -2.27
N THR A 16 38.74 -1.79 -3.33
CA THR A 16 37.57 -1.09 -3.88
C THR A 16 36.67 -1.96 -4.76
N PHE A 17 37.17 -3.06 -5.35
CA PHE A 17 36.36 -3.93 -6.22
C PHE A 17 35.47 -4.94 -5.47
N GLY A 18 35.67 -5.12 -4.16
CA GLY A 18 34.88 -6.04 -3.33
C GLY A 18 33.76 -5.39 -2.51
N MET A 19 33.64 -4.06 -2.53
CA MET A 19 32.65 -3.33 -1.73
C MET A 19 31.35 -3.16 -2.53
N GLN A 20 30.49 -4.18 -2.52
CA GLN A 20 29.11 -3.96 -2.95
C GLN A 20 28.43 -3.04 -1.93
N THR A 21 27.85 -1.94 -2.42
CA THR A 21 27.00 -1.04 -1.63
C THR A 21 25.82 -1.83 -1.09
N ALA A 22 25.62 -1.83 0.24
CA ALA A 22 24.48 -2.48 0.85
C ALA A 22 23.19 -1.72 0.47
N ALA A 23 22.52 -2.20 -0.58
CA ALA A 23 21.29 -1.62 -1.10
C ALA A 23 20.09 -2.09 -0.28
N ALA A 24 19.45 -1.19 0.47
CA ALA A 24 18.14 -1.45 1.05
C ALA A 24 17.05 -0.85 0.14
N SER A 25 15.96 -1.59 -0.03
CA SER A 25 14.71 -1.15 -0.66
C SER A 25 13.54 -1.87 -0.03
N THR A 26 12.41 -1.18 0.04
CA THR A 26 11.12 -1.74 0.44
C THR A 26 10.04 -1.29 -0.51
N PHE A 27 9.06 -2.16 -0.72
CA PHE A 27 7.91 -1.85 -1.54
C PHE A 27 6.66 -2.49 -0.95
N ALA A 28 5.55 -1.76 -0.93
CA ALA A 28 4.26 -2.31 -0.59
C ALA A 28 3.18 -1.76 -1.53
N SER A 29 2.24 -2.63 -1.90
CA SER A 29 1.14 -2.32 -2.81
C SER A 29 -0.12 -3.03 -2.32
N ALA A 30 -1.23 -2.32 -2.29
CA ALA A 30 -2.54 -2.84 -1.98
C ALA A 30 -3.55 -2.29 -2.98
N ILE A 31 -4.26 -3.19 -3.65
CA ILE A 31 -5.30 -2.88 -4.62
C ILE A 31 -6.52 -3.71 -4.29
N LEU A 32 -7.68 -3.07 -4.22
CA LEU A 32 -8.97 -3.73 -4.10
C LEU A 32 -9.86 -3.27 -5.23
N ASP A 33 -10.36 -4.24 -6.01
CA ASP A 33 -11.41 -4.04 -6.99
C ASP A 33 -12.67 -4.76 -6.52
N ILE A 34 -13.73 -3.99 -6.27
CA ILE A 34 -15.09 -4.47 -5.97
C ILE A 34 -15.97 -4.13 -7.18
N ASN A 35 -16.33 -5.14 -7.95
CA ASN A 35 -17.17 -4.99 -9.13
C ASN A 35 -18.57 -5.57 -8.90
N ASN A 36 -19.52 -5.12 -9.72
CA ASN A 36 -20.88 -5.67 -9.77
C ASN A 36 -21.58 -5.69 -8.39
N PHE A 37 -21.29 -4.70 -7.52
CA PHE A 37 -21.87 -4.62 -6.19
C PHE A 37 -23.37 -4.31 -6.28
N LYS A 38 -24.20 -5.18 -5.69
CA LYS A 38 -25.66 -5.17 -5.81
C LYS A 38 -26.34 -5.51 -4.49
N LEU A 39 -27.49 -4.88 -4.28
CA LEU A 39 -28.45 -5.22 -3.23
C LEU A 39 -29.67 -5.89 -3.87
N THR A 40 -29.96 -7.12 -3.48
CA THR A 40 -31.10 -7.89 -4.00
C THR A 40 -32.06 -8.30 -2.90
N ARG A 41 -33.33 -8.44 -3.27
CA ARG A 41 -34.43 -8.96 -2.46
C ARG A 41 -34.31 -10.47 -2.24
N SER A 42 -35.13 -11.02 -1.35
CA SER A 42 -35.23 -12.47 -1.13
C SER A 42 -35.57 -13.28 -2.39
N ASN A 43 -36.30 -12.68 -3.33
CA ASN A 43 -36.66 -13.30 -4.62
C ASN A 43 -35.57 -13.17 -5.70
N GLY A 44 -34.40 -12.62 -5.38
CA GLY A 44 -33.29 -12.42 -6.30
C GLY A 44 -33.36 -11.18 -7.19
N ASN A 45 -34.48 -10.44 -7.18
CA ASN A 45 -34.56 -9.18 -7.91
C ASN A 45 -33.73 -8.09 -7.22
N VAL A 46 -33.09 -7.25 -8.01
CA VAL A 46 -32.38 -6.06 -7.51
C VAL A 46 -33.38 -5.09 -6.89
N PHE A 47 -33.04 -4.51 -5.73
CA PHE A 47 -33.79 -3.40 -5.17
C PHE A 47 -33.82 -2.20 -6.14
N LYS A 48 -34.97 -1.52 -6.19
CA LYS A 48 -35.19 -0.31 -6.99
C LYS A 48 -35.42 0.88 -6.06
N ASN A 49 -35.19 2.10 -6.54
CA ASN A 49 -35.50 3.30 -5.77
C ASN A 49 -36.98 3.35 -5.30
N THR A 50 -37.92 2.79 -6.07
CA THR A 50 -39.34 2.68 -5.72
C THR A 50 -39.65 1.69 -4.59
N ASP A 51 -38.70 0.85 -4.20
CA ASP A 51 -38.86 -0.13 -3.12
C ASP A 51 -38.66 0.50 -1.74
N PHE A 52 -38.18 1.74 -1.71
CA PHE A 52 -37.87 2.48 -0.50
C PHE A 52 -38.84 3.64 -0.32
N SER A 53 -39.44 3.76 0.87
CA SER A 53 -40.23 4.94 1.25
C SER A 53 -39.33 6.08 1.76
N LYS A 54 -38.08 5.77 2.10
CA LYS A 54 -37.00 6.71 2.42
C LYS A 54 -35.69 6.11 1.92
N LEU A 55 -34.90 6.92 1.22
CA LEU A 55 -33.55 6.55 0.79
C LEU A 55 -32.70 7.81 0.74
N ILE A 56 -31.71 7.89 1.61
CA ILE A 56 -30.77 9.02 1.71
C ILE A 56 -29.38 8.44 1.83
N GLY A 57 -28.47 8.83 0.94
CA GLY A 57 -27.11 8.32 0.90
C GLY A 57 -26.08 9.44 0.90
N MET A 58 -24.94 9.16 1.51
CA MET A 58 -23.75 9.98 1.45
C MET A 58 -22.55 9.06 1.29
N ASN A 59 -21.72 9.34 0.29
CA ASN A 59 -20.47 8.63 0.09
C ASN A 59 -19.33 9.61 0.29
N ASP A 60 -18.33 9.19 1.03
CA ASP A 60 -17.06 9.88 1.17
C ASP A 60 -15.93 8.97 0.69
N ALA A 61 -14.93 9.58 0.09
CA ALA A 61 -13.68 8.92 -0.26
C ALA A 61 -12.50 9.83 0.04
N HIS A 62 -11.36 9.22 0.33
CA HIS A 62 -10.10 9.92 0.53
C HIS A 62 -8.94 9.12 -0.04
N ALA A 63 -7.94 9.85 -0.52
CA ALA A 63 -6.67 9.32 -0.97
C ALA A 63 -5.55 10.11 -0.28
N THR A 64 -4.61 9.43 0.35
CA THR A 64 -3.48 10.05 1.04
C THR A 64 -2.17 9.38 0.64
N ALA A 65 -1.15 10.20 0.41
CA ALA A 65 0.21 9.76 0.12
C ALA A 65 1.18 10.59 0.96
N SER A 66 2.19 9.92 1.51
CA SER A 66 3.20 10.58 2.35
C SER A 66 4.57 9.95 2.17
N LEU A 67 5.60 10.79 2.25
CA LEU A 67 6.99 10.39 2.22
C LEU A 67 7.80 11.41 3.03
N ASN A 68 8.49 10.98 4.09
CA ASN A 68 9.45 11.80 4.82
C ASN A 68 9.01 13.25 5.09
N HIS A 69 7.88 13.42 5.81
CA HIS A 69 7.27 14.71 6.14
C HIS A 69 6.55 15.43 5.00
N GLN A 70 6.68 14.98 3.75
CA GLN A 70 5.78 15.42 2.69
C GLN A 70 4.48 14.63 2.77
N TYR A 71 3.36 15.32 2.64
CA TYR A 71 2.02 14.76 2.74
C TYR A 71 1.13 15.40 1.69
N LYS A 72 0.37 14.58 0.97
CA LYS A 72 -0.72 15.01 0.11
C LYS A 72 -1.96 14.20 0.43
N ALA A 73 -3.09 14.89 0.48
CA ALA A 73 -4.38 14.27 0.66
C ALA A 73 -5.43 15.04 -0.11
N LEU A 74 -6.35 14.30 -0.68
CA LEU A 74 -7.61 14.81 -1.19
C LEU A 74 -8.75 13.95 -0.66
N SER A 75 -9.92 14.56 -0.56
CA SER A 75 -11.16 13.87 -0.26
C SER A 75 -12.27 14.39 -1.16
N ALA A 76 -13.24 13.52 -1.43
CA ALA A 76 -14.43 13.84 -2.20
C ALA A 76 -15.65 13.31 -1.45
N ILE A 77 -16.74 14.07 -1.55
CA ILE A 77 -18.04 13.70 -1.01
C ILE A 77 -19.05 13.85 -2.14
N GLY A 78 -19.90 12.85 -2.32
CA GLY A 78 -20.92 12.90 -3.37
C GLY A 78 -21.63 11.58 -3.56
N THR A 79 -22.39 11.47 -4.64
CA THR A 79 -23.08 10.23 -5.02
C THR A 79 -22.15 9.22 -5.69
N ALA A 80 -21.08 9.70 -6.33
CA ALA A 80 -20.01 8.88 -6.88
C ALA A 80 -18.67 9.61 -6.73
N PRO A 81 -18.06 9.60 -5.52
CA PRO A 81 -16.81 10.28 -5.28
C PRO A 81 -15.68 9.60 -6.05
N ASP A 82 -14.96 10.40 -6.84
CA ASP A 82 -13.74 10.05 -7.55
C ASP A 82 -12.66 11.00 -7.05
N VAL A 83 -11.63 10.46 -6.39
CA VAL A 83 -10.58 11.27 -5.77
C VAL A 83 -9.35 11.20 -6.64
N ALA A 84 -9.00 12.35 -7.24
CA ALA A 84 -7.78 12.49 -8.03
C ALA A 84 -6.57 11.87 -7.33
N HIS A 85 -5.75 11.09 -8.06
CA HIS A 85 -4.64 10.38 -7.44
C HIS A 85 -3.71 11.33 -6.68
N GLN A 86 -3.18 10.86 -5.55
CA GLN A 86 -2.18 11.56 -4.77
C GLN A 86 -0.83 10.89 -4.97
N CYS A 87 0.18 11.69 -5.33
CA CYS A 87 1.55 11.20 -5.37
C CYS A 87 2.53 12.18 -4.72
N VAL A 88 3.44 11.62 -3.92
CA VAL A 88 4.54 12.29 -3.24
C VAL A 88 5.82 11.52 -3.51
N GLY A 89 6.91 12.24 -3.76
CA GLY A 89 8.22 11.64 -4.02
C GLY A 89 8.58 11.55 -5.50
N ALA A 90 9.72 10.91 -5.80
CA ALA A 90 10.25 10.82 -7.15
C ALA A 90 11.03 9.51 -7.40
N PRO A 91 10.92 8.94 -8.62
CA PRO A 91 9.83 9.18 -9.55
C PRO A 91 8.49 8.70 -8.97
N CYS A 92 7.43 9.49 -9.19
CA CYS A 92 6.07 8.96 -9.06
C CYS A 92 5.87 7.83 -10.08
N PRO A 93 5.12 6.77 -9.75
CA PRO A 93 4.76 5.76 -10.72
C PRO A 93 4.10 6.39 -11.94
N ALA A 94 4.44 5.92 -13.14
CA ALA A 94 3.85 6.40 -14.39
C ALA A 94 2.43 5.83 -14.62
N PHE A 95 1.64 5.69 -13.55
CA PHE A 95 0.22 5.37 -13.68
C PHE A 95 -0.55 6.64 -13.99
N GLY A 96 -1.43 6.55 -14.99
CA GLY A 96 -2.48 7.54 -15.15
C GLY A 96 -3.53 7.37 -14.05
N GLU A 97 -4.35 8.41 -13.89
CA GLU A 97 -5.56 8.38 -13.06
C GLU A 97 -6.39 7.13 -13.34
N ASN A 98 -6.97 6.54 -12.28
CA ASN A 98 -7.85 5.38 -12.37
C ASN A 98 -7.17 4.13 -12.98
N ASN A 99 -5.87 3.96 -12.73
CA ASN A 99 -5.13 2.77 -13.16
C ASN A 99 -4.81 1.84 -11.99
N PHE A 100 -5.57 0.75 -11.92
CA PHE A 100 -5.49 -0.26 -10.86
C PHE A 100 -4.73 -1.52 -11.30
N THR A 101 -3.85 -1.41 -12.31
CA THR A 101 -3.00 -2.52 -12.74
C THR A 101 -1.94 -2.82 -11.69
N ALA A 102 -1.94 -4.06 -11.18
CA ALA A 102 -0.99 -4.51 -10.17
C ALA A 102 0.48 -4.39 -10.63
N HIS A 103 1.35 -4.11 -9.67
CA HIS A 103 2.79 -4.19 -9.90
C HIS A 103 3.24 -5.65 -9.97
N ASN A 104 3.91 -6.02 -11.06
CA ASN A 104 4.67 -7.27 -11.14
C ASN A 104 6.09 -7.05 -10.61
N ALA A 105 6.22 -6.65 -9.34
CA ALA A 105 7.54 -6.39 -8.75
C ALA A 105 8.17 -7.69 -8.24
N LEU A 106 8.88 -8.41 -9.11
CA LEU A 106 9.87 -9.42 -8.70
C LEU A 106 11.22 -8.77 -8.31
N LEU A 107 11.36 -7.46 -8.53
CA LEU A 107 12.57 -6.68 -8.30
C LEU A 107 12.25 -5.45 -7.43
N PRO A 108 13.27 -4.89 -6.74
CA PRO A 108 13.17 -3.59 -6.08
C PRO A 108 12.55 -2.54 -6.99
N MET A 109 11.50 -1.88 -6.49
CA MET A 109 10.95 -0.70 -7.14
C MET A 109 11.95 0.46 -7.02
N SER A 110 12.26 1.12 -8.14
CA SER A 110 13.09 2.31 -8.13
C SER A 110 12.30 3.52 -7.65
N GLY A 111 12.90 4.36 -6.82
CA GLY A 111 12.29 5.60 -6.34
C GLY A 111 11.84 5.56 -4.90
N ASN A 112 11.65 6.75 -4.35
CA ASN A 112 11.06 6.97 -3.05
C ASN A 112 9.73 7.68 -3.29
N PHE A 113 8.61 7.00 -3.06
CA PHE A 113 7.30 7.58 -3.31
C PHE A 113 6.20 6.97 -2.43
N GLY A 114 5.12 7.73 -2.30
CA GLY A 114 3.79 7.24 -1.93
C GLY A 114 2.80 7.60 -3.04
N TYR A 115 1.92 6.68 -3.39
CA TYR A 115 0.89 6.82 -4.42
C TYR A 115 -0.45 6.28 -3.92
N ALA A 116 -1.53 7.03 -4.12
CA ALA A 116 -2.89 6.67 -3.72
C ALA A 116 -3.87 7.05 -4.83
N ASP A 117 -4.81 6.17 -5.15
CA ASP A 117 -5.80 6.38 -6.22
C ASP A 117 -7.12 5.69 -5.85
N GLN A 118 -8.24 6.33 -6.17
CA GLN A 118 -9.58 5.87 -5.82
C GLN A 118 -10.57 6.18 -6.93
N TYR A 119 -11.30 5.14 -7.34
CA TYR A 119 -12.37 5.26 -8.32
C TYR A 119 -13.66 4.67 -7.79
N PHE A 120 -14.78 5.35 -7.99
CA PHE A 120 -16.11 4.79 -7.71
C PHE A 120 -17.13 5.23 -8.76
N LYS A 121 -17.93 4.28 -9.23
CA LYS A 121 -19.03 4.54 -10.16
C LYS A 121 -20.23 3.61 -9.92
N GLY A 122 -21.38 4.03 -10.41
CA GLY A 122 -22.60 3.22 -10.44
C GLY A 122 -23.38 3.25 -9.12
N SER A 123 -24.31 2.31 -8.97
CA SER A 123 -25.18 2.19 -7.79
C SER A 123 -25.46 0.73 -7.46
N ALA A 124 -25.62 0.46 -6.16
CA ALA A 124 -25.93 -0.87 -5.66
C ALA A 124 -27.40 -1.29 -5.92
N ILE A 125 -28.26 -0.32 -6.23
CA ILE A 125 -29.67 -0.50 -6.54
C ILE A 125 -29.97 0.03 -7.94
N SER A 126 -31.11 -0.36 -8.50
CA SER A 126 -31.59 0.24 -9.73
C SER A 126 -32.23 1.60 -9.44
N MET A 127 -31.75 2.65 -10.10
CA MET A 127 -32.28 4.01 -9.96
C MET A 127 -32.88 4.47 -11.28
N ASN A 128 -34.18 4.81 -11.29
CA ASN A 128 -34.86 5.38 -12.47
C ASN A 128 -34.67 4.54 -13.75
N GLY A 129 -34.68 3.21 -13.62
CA GLY A 129 -34.47 2.28 -14.74
C GLY A 129 -32.99 1.99 -15.09
N GLY A 130 -32.04 2.67 -14.45
CA GLY A 130 -30.61 2.34 -14.56
C GLY A 130 -30.28 0.98 -13.94
N ALA A 131 -29.35 0.24 -14.54
CA ALA A 131 -28.89 -1.04 -14.03
C ALA A 131 -28.11 -0.88 -12.70
N ALA A 132 -28.29 -1.82 -11.77
CA ALA A 132 -27.46 -1.92 -10.59
C ALA A 132 -26.15 -2.64 -10.88
N GLY A 133 -25.14 -2.37 -10.05
CA GLY A 133 -23.79 -2.87 -10.20
C GLY A 133 -22.81 -1.73 -9.98
N ALA A 134 -22.61 -1.35 -8.72
CA ALA A 134 -21.56 -0.39 -8.39
C ALA A 134 -20.19 -1.03 -8.61
N HIS A 135 -19.22 -0.21 -9.02
CA HIS A 135 -17.84 -0.58 -9.23
C HIS A 135 -16.95 0.39 -8.46
N SER A 136 -16.07 -0.16 -7.65
CA SER A 136 -15.27 0.57 -6.69
C SER A 136 -13.86 0.01 -6.68
N GLN A 137 -12.87 0.87 -6.90
CA GLN A 137 -11.46 0.49 -6.96
C GLN A 137 -10.64 1.41 -6.07
N THR A 138 -9.71 0.83 -5.32
CA THR A 138 -8.79 1.57 -4.46
C THR A 138 -7.39 1.02 -4.62
N ARG A 139 -6.40 1.90 -4.64
CA ARG A 139 -5.00 1.54 -4.78
C ARG A 139 -4.13 2.40 -3.88
N ALA A 140 -3.22 1.75 -3.16
CA ALA A 140 -2.21 2.41 -2.37
C ALA A 140 -0.86 1.72 -2.61
N ASP A 141 0.16 2.48 -2.99
CA ASP A 141 1.52 2.00 -3.21
C ASP A 141 2.53 2.88 -2.48
N VAL A 142 3.59 2.25 -1.97
CA VAL A 142 4.74 2.93 -1.39
C VAL A 142 6.01 2.21 -1.77
N ALA A 143 7.01 2.97 -2.19
CA ALA A 143 8.36 2.46 -2.38
C ALA A 143 9.35 3.32 -1.59
N THR A 144 10.37 2.64 -1.06
CA THR A 144 11.60 3.30 -0.65
C THR A 144 12.78 2.66 -1.37
N SER A 145 13.66 3.50 -1.89
CA SER A 145 14.81 3.08 -2.69
C SER A 145 16.11 3.67 -2.14
N LEU A 146 17.18 2.95 -2.46
CA LEU A 146 18.60 3.30 -2.38
C LEU A 146 18.93 4.79 -2.21
N ASN A 147 19.78 5.07 -1.21
CA ASN A 147 20.45 6.34 -0.88
C ASN A 147 19.64 7.34 -0.07
N MET A 148 18.62 6.88 0.65
CA MET A 148 17.99 7.67 1.70
C MET A 148 18.23 7.03 3.06
N GLN A 149 19.04 7.69 3.89
CA GLN A 149 19.41 7.26 5.23
C GLN A 149 18.19 6.93 6.11
N PHE A 150 17.04 7.56 5.85
CA PHE A 150 15.76 7.25 6.45
C PHE A 150 14.66 7.52 5.42
N ALA A 151 13.78 6.56 5.18
CA ALA A 151 12.60 6.72 4.35
C ALA A 151 11.39 6.08 5.04
N ASN A 152 10.37 6.87 5.34
CA ASN A 152 9.07 6.44 5.85
C ASN A 152 8.02 6.92 4.85
N SER A 153 7.37 5.96 4.19
CA SER A 153 6.36 6.20 3.17
C SER A 153 5.09 5.46 3.56
N ASN A 154 3.97 6.20 3.60
CA ASN A 154 2.64 5.64 3.85
C ASN A 154 1.68 6.12 2.77
N SER A 155 0.79 5.23 2.36
CA SER A 155 -0.31 5.56 1.47
C SER A 155 -1.58 4.87 1.96
N SER A 156 -2.70 5.58 1.91
CA SER A 156 -4.00 5.04 2.26
C SER A 156 -5.08 5.55 1.35
N VAL A 157 -6.00 4.65 1.00
CA VAL A 157 -7.22 4.99 0.28
C VAL A 157 -8.38 4.31 0.96
N GLY A 158 -9.37 5.11 1.36
CA GLY A 158 -10.60 4.58 1.92
C GLY A 158 -11.83 5.26 1.33
N SER A 159 -12.94 4.54 1.36
CA SER A 159 -14.25 5.14 1.15
C SER A 159 -15.25 4.56 2.13
N SER A 160 -16.17 5.40 2.58
CA SER A 160 -17.31 4.99 3.37
C SER A 160 -18.58 5.42 2.64
N ASN A 161 -19.45 4.45 2.39
CA ASN A 161 -20.73 4.66 1.73
C ASN A 161 -21.82 4.36 2.77
N THR A 162 -22.50 5.39 3.23
CA THR A 162 -23.55 5.27 4.25
C THR A 162 -24.88 5.64 3.62
N MET A 163 -25.86 4.73 3.73
CA MET A 163 -27.22 4.98 3.28
C MET A 163 -28.20 4.70 4.41
N MET A 164 -29.04 5.69 4.72
CA MET A 164 -30.22 5.51 5.55
C MET A 164 -31.40 5.17 4.66
N PHE A 165 -32.14 4.13 5.00
CA PHE A 165 -33.27 3.67 4.18
C PHE A 165 -34.42 3.13 5.02
N ARG A 166 -35.60 3.11 4.40
CA ARG A 166 -36.83 2.49 4.90
C ARG A 166 -37.47 1.71 3.77
N LEU A 167 -37.68 0.41 3.98
CA LEU A 167 -38.35 -0.43 2.99
C LEU A 167 -39.86 -0.17 2.95
N GLY A 168 -40.44 -0.18 1.75
CA GLY A 168 -41.89 -0.14 1.54
C GLY A 168 -42.59 -1.46 1.92
N SER A 169 -41.87 -2.58 1.91
CA SER A 169 -42.35 -3.90 2.31
C SER A 169 -41.26 -4.65 3.08
N SER A 170 -41.63 -5.49 4.04
CA SER A 170 -40.67 -6.31 4.77
C SER A 170 -40.02 -7.32 3.83
N ASP A 171 -38.70 -7.46 3.88
CA ASP A 171 -37.92 -8.35 3.02
C ASP A 171 -36.55 -8.65 3.67
N THR A 172 -35.76 -9.55 3.10
CA THR A 172 -34.33 -9.63 3.39
C THR A 172 -33.55 -8.84 2.34
N MET A 173 -32.34 -8.41 2.70
CA MET A 173 -31.41 -7.77 1.78
C MET A 173 -30.16 -8.63 1.64
N THR A 174 -29.93 -9.11 0.42
CA THR A 174 -28.69 -9.80 0.07
C THR A 174 -27.72 -8.80 -0.55
N VAL A 175 -26.53 -8.70 0.04
CA VAL A 175 -25.39 -7.98 -0.51
C VAL A 175 -24.60 -8.97 -1.38
N SER A 176 -24.27 -8.60 -2.61
CA SER A 176 -23.48 -9.44 -3.52
C SER A 176 -22.50 -8.62 -4.34
N PHE A 177 -21.30 -9.14 -4.57
CA PHE A 177 -20.26 -8.47 -5.35
C PHE A 177 -19.15 -9.43 -5.77
N ASP A 178 -18.38 -8.98 -6.76
CA ASP A 178 -17.18 -9.65 -7.26
C ASP A 178 -15.96 -8.91 -6.71
N ALA A 179 -15.04 -9.62 -6.05
CA ALA A 179 -13.86 -9.02 -5.42
C ALA A 179 -12.55 -9.58 -6.01
N THR A 180 -11.66 -8.68 -6.41
CA THR A 180 -10.29 -9.00 -6.84
C THR A 180 -9.29 -8.24 -5.96
N PRO A 181 -8.91 -8.80 -4.79
CA PRO A 181 -7.89 -8.23 -3.92
C PRO A 181 -6.48 -8.54 -4.43
N PHE A 182 -5.57 -7.59 -4.29
CA PHE A 182 -4.13 -7.75 -4.52
C PHE A 182 -3.36 -7.05 -3.42
N ALA A 183 -2.49 -7.76 -2.71
CA ALA A 183 -1.61 -7.16 -1.71
C ALA A 183 -0.20 -7.73 -1.87
N MET A 184 0.80 -6.87 -1.83
CA MET A 184 2.21 -7.26 -1.95
C MET A 184 3.06 -6.46 -0.98
N ALA A 185 4.02 -7.15 -0.37
CA ALA A 185 5.07 -6.53 0.43
C ALA A 185 6.42 -7.11 0.01
N TYR A 186 7.42 -6.26 -0.15
CA TYR A 186 8.77 -6.62 -0.51
C TYR A 186 9.77 -5.92 0.41
N SER A 187 10.76 -6.68 0.87
CA SER A 187 11.94 -6.13 1.55
C SER A 187 13.18 -6.75 0.94
N SER A 188 14.13 -5.92 0.53
CA SER A 188 15.42 -6.39 0.05
C SER A 188 16.22 -7.14 1.12
N PRO A 189 17.10 -8.08 0.72
CA PRO A 189 18.01 -8.76 1.65
C PRO A 189 19.04 -7.84 2.33
N GLY A 190 19.31 -6.66 1.76
CA GLY A 190 20.18 -5.63 2.35
C GLY A 190 19.51 -4.75 3.42
N GLY A 191 18.24 -5.01 3.74
CA GLY A 191 17.49 -4.29 4.77
C GLY A 191 18.06 -4.45 6.19
N ARG A 192 17.86 -3.43 7.03
CA ARG A 192 18.31 -3.37 8.44
C ARG A 192 17.18 -3.71 9.41
N PRO A 193 17.43 -3.97 10.71
CA PRO A 193 16.41 -4.34 11.69
C PRO A 193 15.05 -3.59 11.67
N VAL A 194 15.07 -2.31 11.32
CA VAL A 194 13.87 -1.46 11.24
C VAL A 194 13.20 -1.43 9.86
N THR A 195 13.75 -2.13 8.88
CA THR A 195 13.23 -2.17 7.51
C THR A 195 11.97 -3.02 7.49
N THR A 196 10.85 -2.41 7.08
CA THR A 196 9.54 -3.06 7.04
C THR A 196 8.78 -2.63 5.79
N ALA A 197 7.95 -3.55 5.29
CA ALA A 197 6.94 -3.29 4.28
C ALA A 197 5.65 -3.96 4.72
N ASN A 198 4.53 -3.25 4.64
CA ASN A 198 3.21 -3.76 5.01
C ASN A 198 2.19 -3.34 3.95
N ALA A 199 1.35 -4.28 3.54
CA ALA A 199 0.17 -4.02 2.74
C ALA A 199 -1.03 -4.71 3.37
N ARG A 200 -2.12 -3.96 3.51
CA ARG A 200 -3.37 -4.42 4.10
C ARG A 200 -4.56 -3.91 3.32
N ILE A 201 -5.55 -4.78 3.17
CA ILE A 201 -6.88 -4.46 2.66
C ILE A 201 -7.91 -4.75 3.76
N SER A 202 -8.94 -3.92 3.85
CA SER A 202 -10.12 -4.20 4.65
C SER A 202 -11.38 -3.77 3.92
N TRP A 203 -12.44 -4.57 4.08
CA TRP A 203 -13.76 -4.30 3.51
C TRP A 203 -14.83 -4.82 4.45
N SER A 204 -15.89 -4.07 4.67
CA SER A 204 -17.02 -4.52 5.47
C SER A 204 -18.34 -3.89 5.01
N VAL A 205 -19.42 -4.59 5.28
CA VAL A 205 -20.78 -4.04 5.23
C VAL A 205 -21.50 -4.33 6.53
N ASN A 206 -22.21 -3.34 7.04
CA ASN A 206 -23.04 -3.46 8.23
C ASN A 206 -24.42 -2.83 7.97
N ILE A 207 -25.49 -3.50 8.39
CA ILE A 207 -26.84 -2.95 8.41
C ILE A 207 -27.30 -2.92 9.86
N ILE A 208 -27.72 -1.75 10.34
CA ILE A 208 -28.26 -1.57 11.69
C ILE A 208 -29.67 -1.03 11.65
N ASP A 209 -30.50 -1.46 12.60
CA ASP A 209 -31.77 -0.81 12.92
C ASP A 209 -31.49 0.43 13.77
N ILE A 210 -31.87 1.60 13.28
CA ILE A 210 -31.49 2.87 13.92
C ILE A 210 -32.21 3.05 15.25
N LEU A 211 -33.41 2.48 15.40
CA LEU A 211 -34.20 2.63 16.62
C LEU A 211 -33.67 1.72 17.75
N THR A 212 -33.31 0.48 17.42
CA THR A 212 -32.89 -0.51 18.43
C THR A 212 -31.38 -0.65 18.56
N GLY A 213 -30.60 -0.17 17.58
CA GLY A 213 -29.15 -0.39 17.50
C GLY A 213 -28.74 -1.82 17.15
N GLU A 214 -29.71 -2.69 16.82
CA GLU A 214 -29.46 -4.09 16.51
C GLU A 214 -28.82 -4.23 15.12
N SER A 215 -27.78 -5.06 15.02
CA SER A 215 -27.16 -5.40 13.72
C SER A 215 -28.02 -6.43 13.01
N MET A 216 -28.52 -6.04 11.84
CA MET A 216 -29.31 -6.87 10.93
C MET A 216 -28.42 -7.63 9.94
N LEU A 217 -27.21 -7.13 9.70
CA LEU A 217 -26.18 -7.76 8.88
C LEU A 217 -24.83 -7.23 9.35
N ALA A 218 -23.87 -8.10 9.61
CA ALA A 218 -22.47 -7.73 9.76
C ALA A 218 -21.64 -8.70 8.92
N TYR A 219 -21.05 -8.21 7.84
CA TYR A 219 -20.31 -9.04 6.90
C TYR A 219 -18.96 -8.43 6.56
N ALA A 220 -17.91 -9.20 6.83
CA ALA A 220 -16.52 -8.88 6.54
C ALA A 220 -15.83 -10.18 6.06
N PRO A 221 -15.78 -10.44 4.75
CA PRO A 221 -15.26 -11.69 4.20
C PRO A 221 -13.76 -11.84 4.51
N ASN A 222 -13.37 -13.05 4.92
CA ASN A 222 -11.98 -13.36 5.27
C ASN A 222 -11.06 -13.32 4.05
N GLU A 223 -11.61 -13.57 2.86
CA GLU A 223 -10.95 -13.47 1.57
C GLU A 223 -10.36 -12.08 1.32
N ILE A 224 -10.98 -11.04 1.85
CA ILE A 224 -10.48 -9.67 1.73
C ILE A 224 -9.75 -9.26 3.01
N ASN A 225 -10.35 -9.46 4.18
CA ASN A 225 -9.87 -8.86 5.43
C ASN A 225 -8.73 -9.64 6.12
N GLY A 226 -8.76 -10.97 6.03
CA GLY A 226 -7.81 -11.84 6.73
C GLY A 226 -6.60 -12.16 5.87
N MET A 227 -6.84 -12.56 4.62
CA MET A 227 -5.79 -13.11 3.74
C MET A 227 -4.99 -12.04 2.99
N ALA A 228 -5.52 -10.82 2.83
CA ALA A 228 -4.86 -9.72 2.13
C ALA A 228 -4.02 -8.81 3.04
N THR A 229 -3.53 -9.35 4.17
CA THR A 229 -2.54 -8.69 5.02
C THR A 229 -1.20 -9.35 4.83
N VAL A 230 -0.29 -8.68 4.12
CA VAL A 230 1.06 -9.18 3.85
C VAL A 230 2.10 -8.22 4.38
N SER A 231 3.20 -8.77 4.88
CA SER A 231 4.31 -7.96 5.38
C SER A 231 5.65 -8.63 5.17
N ARG A 232 6.70 -7.82 5.14
CA ARG A 232 8.10 -8.24 5.08
C ARG A 232 8.93 -7.37 6.02
N THR A 233 9.98 -7.96 6.57
CA THR A 233 10.93 -7.28 7.44
C THR A 233 12.35 -7.73 7.10
N HIS A 234 13.36 -7.10 7.69
CA HIS A 234 14.76 -7.50 7.51
C HIS A 234 15.05 -8.98 7.81
N GLY A 235 14.43 -9.55 8.85
CA GLY A 235 14.62 -10.93 9.26
C GLY A 235 13.87 -11.94 8.38
N TYR A 236 12.95 -11.44 7.55
CA TYR A 236 12.17 -12.24 6.62
C TYR A 236 11.98 -11.48 5.30
N ASN A 237 13.11 -11.31 4.60
CA ASN A 237 13.22 -10.58 3.35
C ASN A 237 12.57 -11.32 2.15
N GLY A 238 12.59 -10.70 0.97
CA GLY A 238 11.94 -11.19 -0.24
C GLY A 238 10.54 -10.63 -0.44
N THR A 239 9.72 -11.31 -1.25
CA THR A 239 8.37 -10.87 -1.63
C THR A 239 7.31 -11.72 -0.95
N SER A 240 6.35 -11.07 -0.28
CA SER A 240 5.10 -11.69 0.18
C SER A 240 3.99 -11.19 -0.74
N LEU A 241 3.21 -12.10 -1.29
CA LEU A 241 2.21 -11.77 -2.30
C LEU A 241 0.89 -12.48 -1.98
N TYR A 242 -0.17 -11.70 -1.90
CA TYR A 242 -1.54 -12.16 -1.93
C TYR A 242 -2.16 -11.71 -3.26
N SER A 243 -2.23 -12.63 -4.21
CA SER A 243 -2.82 -12.40 -5.54
C SER A 243 -3.58 -13.66 -5.98
N PRO A 244 -4.81 -13.85 -5.49
CA PRO A 244 -5.65 -14.98 -5.88
C PRO A 244 -5.81 -15.02 -7.40
N ALA A 245 -5.67 -16.21 -8.00
CA ALA A 245 -5.83 -16.39 -9.45
C ALA A 245 -7.29 -16.24 -9.92
N LYS A 246 -8.24 -16.06 -9.01
CA LYS A 246 -9.67 -15.95 -9.28
C LYS A 246 -10.27 -14.75 -8.56
N THR A 247 -11.25 -14.12 -9.20
CA THR A 247 -12.18 -13.20 -8.55
C THR A 247 -13.10 -13.97 -7.61
N PHE A 248 -13.31 -13.46 -6.40
CA PHE A 248 -14.25 -14.05 -5.45
C PHE A 248 -15.66 -13.51 -5.70
N GLN A 249 -16.63 -14.41 -5.81
CA GLN A 249 -18.05 -14.05 -5.82
C GLN A 249 -18.56 -14.13 -4.39
N LEU A 250 -18.74 -12.98 -3.76
CA LEU A 250 -19.06 -12.87 -2.34
C LEU A 250 -20.51 -12.44 -2.18
N LYS A 251 -21.20 -13.04 -1.21
CA LYS A 251 -22.58 -12.72 -0.90
C LYS A 251 -22.91 -12.99 0.56
N GLU A 252 -23.77 -12.16 1.13
CA GLU A 252 -24.35 -12.39 2.45
C GLU A 252 -25.76 -11.80 2.54
N THR A 253 -26.62 -12.40 3.35
CA THR A 253 -28.03 -11.98 3.48
C THR A 253 -28.32 -11.50 4.90
N SER A 254 -28.98 -10.34 5.00
CA SER A 254 -29.42 -9.80 6.28
C SER A 254 -30.50 -10.65 6.94
N ALA A 255 -30.70 -10.45 8.25
CA ALA A 255 -31.97 -10.77 8.89
C ALA A 255 -33.14 -10.03 8.21
N GLN A 256 -34.37 -10.44 8.52
CA GLN A 256 -35.56 -9.81 7.94
C GLN A 256 -35.65 -8.34 8.36
N LEU A 257 -35.64 -7.46 7.37
CA LEU A 257 -35.83 -6.03 7.52
C LEU A 257 -37.33 -5.74 7.45
N LYS A 258 -37.86 -5.09 8.48
CA LYS A 258 -39.29 -4.79 8.60
C LYS A 258 -39.63 -3.54 7.80
N ALA A 259 -40.78 -3.54 7.14
CA ALA A 259 -41.34 -2.33 6.53
C ALA A 259 -41.47 -1.21 7.56
N ASN A 260 -41.38 0.04 7.08
CA ASN A 260 -41.58 1.24 7.88
C ASN A 260 -40.62 1.42 9.08
N ARG A 261 -39.48 0.71 9.11
CA ARG A 261 -38.38 0.98 10.06
C ARG A 261 -37.20 1.63 9.35
N ASP A 262 -36.50 2.51 10.06
CA ASP A 262 -35.29 3.16 9.57
C ASP A 262 -34.08 2.29 9.83
N TYR A 263 -33.37 1.96 8.76
CA TYR A 263 -32.12 1.21 8.78
C TYR A 263 -30.99 2.08 8.24
N GLN A 264 -29.77 1.79 8.67
CA GLN A 264 -28.57 2.34 8.07
C GLN A 264 -27.70 1.20 7.56
N ILE A 265 -27.38 1.22 6.27
CA ILE A 265 -26.31 0.39 5.69
C ILE A 265 -25.05 1.22 5.57
N THR A 266 -23.92 0.66 5.99
CA THR A 266 -22.60 1.27 5.87
C THR A 266 -21.68 0.27 5.20
N VAL A 267 -21.09 0.66 4.05
CA VAL A 267 -20.08 -0.12 3.34
C VAL A 267 -18.76 0.63 3.44
N GLN A 268 -17.74 -0.02 4.00
CA GLN A 268 -16.41 0.55 4.17
C GLN A 268 -15.41 -0.27 3.39
N GLN A 269 -14.49 0.41 2.72
CA GLN A 269 -13.31 -0.20 2.13
C GLN A 269 -12.10 0.66 2.46
N ASN A 270 -10.97 0.02 2.69
CA ASN A 270 -9.71 0.69 2.94
C ASN A 270 -8.55 -0.15 2.42
N THR A 271 -7.59 0.51 1.78
CA THR A 271 -6.28 -0.04 1.43
C THR A 271 -5.23 0.78 2.14
N LEU A 272 -4.31 0.12 2.82
CA LEU A 272 -3.27 0.77 3.59
C LEU A 272 -1.95 0.07 3.33
N VAL A 273 -0.95 0.87 2.98
CA VAL A 273 0.42 0.41 2.80
C VAL A 273 1.40 1.30 3.55
N SER A 274 2.46 0.68 4.04
CA SER A 274 3.57 1.38 4.67
C SER A 274 4.90 0.73 4.33
N ALA A 275 5.92 1.56 4.21
CA ALA A 275 7.28 1.16 3.93
C ALA A 275 8.22 2.02 4.77
N LEU A 276 9.05 1.35 5.57
CA LEU A 276 10.08 1.97 6.40
C LEU A 276 11.44 1.41 6.02
N GLN A 277 12.42 2.30 5.88
CA GLN A 277 13.82 1.99 5.63
C GLN A 277 14.73 2.93 6.42
N GLN A 278 15.85 2.39 6.87
CA GLN A 278 16.97 3.14 7.45
C GLN A 278 18.28 2.61 6.85
N GLU A 279 19.18 3.50 6.43
CA GLU A 279 20.53 3.15 5.96
C GLU A 279 21.63 3.51 6.98
N ILE A 280 22.58 2.59 7.11
CA ILE A 280 23.98 2.74 7.55
C ILE A 280 24.81 3.64 6.62
N PRO A 281 25.47 4.73 7.03
CA PRO A 281 26.63 5.24 6.29
C PRO A 281 27.51 4.09 5.76
N GLU A 282 27.80 4.12 4.47
CA GLU A 282 28.35 2.97 3.76
C GLU A 282 29.65 2.44 4.39
N PRO A 283 29.92 1.12 4.27
CA PRO A 283 31.22 0.54 4.62
C PRO A 283 32.40 1.25 3.94
N GLY A 284 32.19 1.89 2.78
CA GLY A 284 33.19 2.70 2.09
C GLY A 284 33.77 3.82 2.96
N SER A 285 32.96 4.46 3.80
CA SER A 285 33.42 5.48 4.76
C SER A 285 34.40 4.90 5.78
N MET A 286 34.08 3.71 6.29
CA MET A 286 34.93 2.95 7.22
C MET A 286 36.18 2.39 6.54
N ALA A 287 36.09 1.98 5.27
CA ALA A 287 37.23 1.52 4.50
C ALA A 287 38.15 2.66 4.08
N ILE A 288 37.63 3.86 3.78
CA ILE A 288 38.43 5.07 3.52
C ILE A 288 39.11 5.54 4.82
N LEU A 289 38.41 5.50 5.96
CA LEU A 289 39.01 5.74 7.28
C LEU A 289 40.10 4.70 7.60
N GLY A 290 39.80 3.42 7.38
CA GLY A 290 40.72 2.31 7.62
C GLY A 290 41.96 2.38 6.73
N THR A 291 41.79 2.58 5.42
CA THR A 291 42.90 2.75 4.47
C THR A 291 43.68 4.03 4.73
N GLY A 292 43.02 5.12 5.13
CA GLY A 292 43.66 6.36 5.57
C GLY A 292 44.55 6.15 6.82
N LEU A 293 44.06 5.42 7.81
CA LEU A 293 44.81 5.02 9.01
C LEU A 293 45.99 4.10 8.67
N PHE A 294 45.79 3.08 7.84
CA PHE A 294 46.86 2.18 7.38
C PHE A 294 47.94 2.93 6.58
N ALA A 295 47.55 3.86 5.71
CA ALA A 295 48.49 4.70 4.96
C ALA A 295 49.32 5.61 5.87
N MET A 296 48.72 6.15 6.94
CA MET A 296 49.42 6.95 7.95
C MET A 296 50.43 6.11 8.76
N VAL A 297 50.07 4.88 9.15
CA VAL A 297 50.96 3.95 9.87
C VAL A 297 52.12 3.50 8.97
N ALA A 298 51.85 3.10 7.73
CA ALA A 298 52.88 2.72 6.76
C ALA A 298 53.81 3.90 6.37
N GLY A 299 53.26 5.12 6.28
CA GLY A 299 54.01 6.35 6.06
C GLY A 299 54.93 6.73 7.22
N ARG A 300 54.57 6.39 8.47
CA ARG A 300 55.43 6.60 9.65
C ARG A 300 56.59 5.61 9.70
N HIS A 301 56.36 4.33 9.42
CA HIS A 301 57.44 3.32 9.43
C HIS A 301 58.49 3.53 8.33
N SER A 302 58.08 4.00 7.15
CA SER A 302 58.99 4.29 6.03
C SER A 302 59.89 5.52 6.25
N ARG A 303 59.55 6.42 7.19
CA ARG A 303 60.40 7.56 7.58
C ARG A 303 61.47 7.19 8.61
N ILE A 304 61.24 6.16 9.43
CA ILE A 304 62.19 5.72 10.47
C ILE A 304 63.37 4.95 9.86
N GLY A 305 63.19 4.25 8.73
CA GLY A 305 64.25 3.49 8.06
C GLY A 305 65.24 4.31 7.22
N ARG A 306 65.05 5.62 7.02
CA ARG A 306 65.90 6.46 6.14
C ARG A 306 66.92 7.34 6.86
N ARG A 307 67.06 7.22 8.18
CA ARG A 307 68.14 7.84 8.97
C ARG A 307 69.13 6.77 9.46
N ARG A 308 69.95 6.24 8.55
CA ARG A 308 71.27 5.64 8.87
C ARG A 308 71.95 5.20 7.57
N GLN A 309 72.57 6.15 6.89
CA GLN A 309 73.82 5.87 6.19
C GLN A 309 74.85 6.87 6.73
N PRO A 310 75.83 6.42 7.53
CA PRO A 310 76.99 7.25 7.80
C PRO A 310 77.80 7.37 6.49
N ARG A 311 78.17 8.60 6.16
CA ARG A 311 79.19 8.87 5.15
C ARG A 311 80.55 8.57 5.77
N SER A 312 81.22 7.55 5.24
CA SER A 312 82.67 7.40 5.20
C SER A 312 83.01 6.33 4.18
#